data_AF-R6R5Q5-F1
#
_entry.id   AF-R6R5Q5-F1
#
_cell.length_a   1.000
_cell.length_b   1.000
_cell.length_c   1.000
_cell.angle_alpha   90.00
_cell.angle_beta   90.00
_cell.angle_gamma   90.00
#
_symmetry.space_group_name_H-M   'P 1'
#
loop_
_entity.id
_entity.type
_entity.pdbx_description
1 polymer ?
#
loop_
_entity_poly.entity_id
_entity_poly.type
_entity_poly.pdbx_seq_one_letter_code
_entity_poly.pdbx_strand_id
1 'polypeptide(L)'
;MKFNEMTYTRPDIDALLAECKQLAAKAAAADSDEAIVETYYEQSRAFADYTTASNLANIHYTCDTRDAYWKAEQDFFDANGPAVSNASVEISRAFLSNPHVDALTKALGTTCVAGMKNAVLGMDERTLDLQKEYNALVSQYQQIYGGALVELDGKQLTIPQLGPYKESLDAKTRRAAYEAEAGYFDAHRAELDELYTKIVKNLNAQAKLMGYHDYSELSYVRMNRIGYGPEEIQRFRDQVAHDVVPELQKVIALKAKRTGIEHPTFCDLPVSFKDGNPKPIEGYEARMAAARTMYHELSPETAEFIDFMQDNELFDVESRPGKMNGGYMTSLPSYKAPFIFANWNGTSADVDVLTHECGHAFEGYVAERDPHVPADLECPGMESAEIHSMAMEFLTAPWHKLLFGKDVDKYALQHAEDSFLFLAYGCIVDEFQHKMYQNPDLTPDERNAVWLELEHKYRPWVDFDNLPFYGRGAGWQRQLHIYECPFYYIDYCLSTMAALQFFLLSLKDHKDAWQRYLKLVRRAGLASYTELCETAGLKVPFTDGSIKAIAQEMGQWIAAHQV
;
A
#
# COMPACT_ATOMS: atom_id res chain seq x y z
N MET A 1 -3.99 -16.59 21.51
CA MET A 1 -4.50 -17.71 20.68
C MET A 1 -3.71 -17.64 19.41
N LYS A 2 -3.05 -18.74 19.05
CA LYS A 2 -2.24 -18.77 17.83
C LYS A 2 -3.12 -18.67 16.60
N PHE A 3 -2.59 -18.17 15.49
CA PHE A 3 -3.34 -18.03 14.24
C PHE A 3 -4.00 -19.34 13.80
N ASN A 4 -3.30 -20.47 13.90
CA ASN A 4 -3.82 -21.80 13.56
C ASN A 4 -4.92 -22.33 14.51
N GLU A 5 -5.15 -21.67 15.64
CA GLU A 5 -6.21 -21.97 16.60
C GLU A 5 -7.46 -21.08 16.38
N MET A 6 -7.35 -20.03 15.57
CA MET A 6 -8.46 -19.12 15.27
C MET A 6 -9.51 -19.83 14.41
N THR A 7 -10.77 -19.77 14.83
CA THR A 7 -11.84 -20.50 14.16
C THR A 7 -12.49 -19.67 13.07
N TYR A 8 -12.56 -20.23 11.86
CA TYR A 8 -13.39 -19.71 10.78
C TYR A 8 -14.81 -20.27 10.88
N THR A 9 -15.81 -19.41 10.73
CA THR A 9 -17.21 -19.79 10.50
C THR A 9 -17.77 -18.87 9.44
N ARG A 10 -18.35 -19.45 8.38
CA ARG A 10 -18.98 -18.67 7.32
C ARG A 10 -20.14 -17.85 7.91
N PRO A 11 -20.16 -16.51 7.72
CA PRO A 11 -21.17 -15.65 8.33
C PRO A 11 -22.56 -15.84 7.68
N ASP A 12 -23.61 -15.64 8.48
CA ASP A 12 -24.99 -15.54 8.00
C ASP A 12 -25.23 -14.11 7.49
N ILE A 13 -25.18 -13.94 6.17
CA ILE A 13 -25.33 -12.64 5.51
C ILE A 13 -26.73 -12.06 5.73
N ASP A 14 -27.78 -12.89 5.73
CA ASP A 14 -29.14 -12.40 5.92
C ASP A 14 -29.35 -11.86 7.35
N ALA A 15 -28.75 -12.52 8.34
CA ALA A 15 -28.74 -12.04 9.72
C ALA A 15 -28.00 -10.70 9.86
N LEU A 16 -26.80 -10.59 9.29
CA LEU A 16 -26.02 -9.34 9.31
C LEU A 16 -26.79 -8.19 8.63
N LEU A 17 -27.38 -8.43 7.46
CA LEU A 17 -28.17 -7.42 6.74
C LEU A 17 -29.43 -7.01 7.53
N ALA A 18 -30.03 -7.92 8.31
CA ALA A 18 -31.14 -7.60 9.19
C ALA A 18 -30.69 -6.72 10.37
N GLU A 19 -29.52 -6.99 10.95
CA GLU A 19 -28.90 -6.16 11.99
C GLU A 19 -28.56 -4.76 11.48
N CYS A 20 -27.97 -4.64 10.28
CA CYS A 20 -27.69 -3.35 9.66
C CYS A 20 -28.95 -2.47 9.53
N LYS A 21 -30.11 -3.07 9.20
CA LYS A 21 -31.39 -2.34 9.14
C LYS A 21 -31.83 -1.83 10.51
N GLN A 22 -31.58 -2.60 11.57
CA GLN A 22 -31.88 -2.17 12.94
C GLN A 22 -30.97 -1.03 13.38
N LEU A 23 -29.67 -1.12 13.07
CA LEU A 23 -28.68 -0.07 13.34
C LEU A 23 -29.02 1.23 12.60
N ALA A 24 -29.39 1.16 11.31
CA ALA A 24 -29.84 2.32 10.55
C ALA A 24 -31.09 2.96 11.18
N ALA A 25 -32.08 2.16 11.59
CA ALA A 25 -33.26 2.68 12.28
C ALA A 25 -32.92 3.33 13.63
N LYS A 26 -31.98 2.75 14.39
CA LYS A 26 -31.50 3.33 15.65
C LYS A 26 -30.75 4.64 15.43
N ALA A 27 -29.87 4.70 14.44
CA ALA A 27 -29.13 5.91 14.08
C ALA A 27 -30.07 7.05 13.67
N ALA A 28 -31.13 6.76 12.90
CA ALA A 28 -32.15 7.74 12.53
C ALA A 28 -33.01 8.20 13.73
N ALA A 29 -33.20 7.35 14.73
CA ALA A 29 -34.05 7.62 15.90
C ALA A 29 -33.30 8.21 17.10
N ALA A 30 -31.97 8.27 17.08
CA ALA A 30 -31.17 8.85 18.16
C ALA A 30 -31.56 10.32 18.40
N ASP A 31 -31.90 10.66 19.64
CA ASP A 31 -32.54 11.92 20.04
C ASP A 31 -31.61 12.87 20.84
N SER A 32 -30.33 12.52 20.91
CA SER A 32 -29.29 13.28 21.61
C SER A 32 -27.90 13.03 21.02
N ASP A 33 -26.96 13.94 21.31
CA ASP A 33 -25.55 13.82 20.95
C ASP A 33 -24.93 12.54 21.57
N GLU A 34 -25.30 12.20 22.80
CA GLU A 34 -24.83 10.99 23.46
C GLU A 34 -25.39 9.72 22.78
N ALA A 35 -26.68 9.70 22.46
CA ALA A 35 -27.32 8.53 21.84
C ALA A 35 -26.77 8.23 20.44
N ILE A 36 -26.49 9.27 19.63
CA ILE A 36 -25.95 9.06 18.28
C ILE A 36 -24.50 8.55 18.33
N VAL A 37 -23.69 9.05 19.26
CA VAL A 37 -22.32 8.56 19.48
C VAL A 37 -22.32 7.11 19.99
N GLU A 38 -23.18 6.78 20.94
CA GLU A 38 -23.31 5.39 21.43
C GLU A 38 -23.72 4.43 20.30
N THR A 39 -24.68 4.85 19.46
CA THR A 39 -25.13 4.08 18.30
C THR A 39 -24.01 3.89 17.27
N TYR A 40 -23.12 4.87 17.10
CA TYR A 40 -21.94 4.73 16.23
C TYR A 40 -20.97 3.65 16.75
N TYR A 41 -20.70 3.63 18.05
CA TYR A 41 -19.86 2.58 18.61
C TYR A 41 -20.51 1.19 18.51
N GLU A 42 -21.83 1.11 18.58
CA GLU A 42 -22.55 -0.15 18.38
C GLU A 42 -22.44 -0.65 16.93
N GLN A 43 -22.70 0.20 15.93
CA GLN A 43 -22.57 -0.22 14.53
C GLN A 43 -21.14 -0.64 14.18
N SER A 44 -20.16 0.08 14.72
CA SER A 44 -18.74 -0.18 14.48
C SER A 44 -18.35 -1.61 14.91
N ARG A 45 -18.89 -2.08 16.04
CA ARG A 45 -18.65 -3.44 16.54
C ARG A 45 -19.41 -4.52 15.78
N ALA A 46 -20.56 -4.20 15.17
CA ALA A 46 -21.43 -5.18 14.52
C ALA A 46 -20.76 -5.91 13.34
N PHE A 47 -19.76 -5.29 12.72
CA PHE A 47 -19.02 -5.88 11.60
C PHE A 47 -17.82 -6.74 12.01
N ALA A 48 -17.42 -6.76 13.29
CA ALA A 48 -16.17 -7.38 13.72
C ALA A 48 -16.06 -8.88 13.33
N ASP A 49 -17.12 -9.65 13.53
CA ASP A 49 -17.15 -11.08 13.21
C ASP A 49 -17.15 -11.34 11.70
N TYR A 50 -17.89 -10.51 10.94
CA TYR A 50 -17.90 -10.57 9.49
C TYR A 50 -16.51 -10.27 8.91
N THR A 51 -15.89 -9.16 9.35
CA THR A 51 -14.56 -8.74 8.92
C THR A 51 -13.52 -9.79 9.30
N THR A 52 -13.58 -10.34 10.51
CA THR A 52 -12.70 -11.44 10.95
C THR A 52 -12.85 -12.66 10.05
N ALA A 53 -14.08 -13.11 9.75
CA ALA A 53 -14.31 -14.25 8.88
C ALA A 53 -13.80 -14.00 7.44
N SER A 54 -14.06 -12.80 6.90
CA SER A 54 -13.58 -12.38 5.58
C SER A 54 -12.06 -12.40 5.51
N ASN A 55 -11.39 -11.82 6.51
CA ASN A 55 -9.93 -11.72 6.54
C ASN A 55 -9.28 -13.08 6.79
N LEU A 56 -9.86 -13.96 7.62
CA LEU A 56 -9.40 -15.35 7.74
C LEU A 56 -9.45 -16.08 6.40
N ALA A 57 -10.57 -15.98 5.66
CA ALA A 57 -10.71 -16.61 4.35
C ALA A 57 -9.67 -16.07 3.36
N ASN A 58 -9.47 -14.75 3.34
CA ASN A 58 -8.49 -14.10 2.48
C ASN A 58 -7.04 -14.49 2.81
N ILE A 59 -6.66 -14.48 4.09
CA ILE A 59 -5.31 -14.87 4.53
C ILE A 59 -5.04 -16.30 4.10
N HIS A 60 -5.92 -17.25 4.42
CA HIS A 60 -5.72 -18.64 4.06
C HIS A 60 -5.68 -18.85 2.53
N TYR A 61 -6.53 -18.16 1.77
CA TYR A 61 -6.51 -18.24 0.31
C TYR A 61 -5.21 -17.68 -0.29
N THR A 62 -4.73 -16.53 0.18
CA THR A 62 -3.50 -15.91 -0.34
C THR A 62 -2.24 -16.66 0.09
N CYS A 63 -2.27 -17.37 1.22
CA CYS A 63 -1.21 -18.28 1.68
C CYS A 63 -1.00 -19.47 0.72
N ASP A 64 -2.07 -20.00 0.13
CA ASP A 64 -2.03 -21.00 -0.95
C ASP A 64 -3.27 -20.91 -1.84
N THR A 65 -3.12 -20.22 -2.99
CA THR A 65 -4.21 -19.95 -3.95
C THR A 65 -4.75 -21.20 -4.64
N ARG A 66 -4.13 -22.37 -4.43
CA ARG A 66 -4.56 -23.66 -4.98
C ARG A 66 -5.53 -24.39 -4.05
N ASP A 67 -5.70 -23.94 -2.82
CA ASP A 67 -6.64 -24.54 -1.87
C ASP A 67 -8.08 -24.27 -2.32
N ALA A 68 -8.78 -25.34 -2.73
CA ALA A 68 -10.13 -25.25 -3.25
C ALA A 68 -11.17 -24.86 -2.19
N TYR A 69 -10.93 -25.16 -0.91
CA TYR A 69 -11.83 -24.76 0.17
C TYR A 69 -11.75 -23.25 0.38
N TRP A 70 -10.55 -22.71 0.58
CA TRP A 70 -10.36 -21.28 0.79
C TRP A 70 -10.68 -20.45 -0.44
N LYS A 71 -10.45 -20.98 -1.64
CA LYS A 71 -10.95 -20.37 -2.88
C LYS A 71 -12.47 -20.21 -2.87
N ALA A 72 -13.21 -21.23 -2.44
CA ALA A 72 -14.68 -21.18 -2.39
C ALA A 72 -15.20 -20.24 -1.29
N GLU A 73 -14.48 -20.08 -0.17
CA GLU A 73 -14.80 -19.08 0.84
C GLU A 73 -14.51 -17.66 0.34
N GLN A 74 -13.39 -17.43 -0.34
CA GLN A 74 -13.10 -16.14 -0.98
C GLN A 74 -14.19 -15.78 -2.01
N ASP A 75 -14.59 -16.73 -2.87
CA ASP A 75 -15.68 -16.53 -3.83
C ASP A 75 -17.02 -16.17 -3.17
N PHE A 76 -17.28 -16.71 -1.98
CA PHE A 76 -18.45 -16.35 -1.19
C PHE A 76 -18.39 -14.90 -0.72
N PHE A 77 -17.25 -14.42 -0.22
CA PHE A 77 -17.09 -13.02 0.17
C PHE A 77 -17.14 -12.08 -1.04
N ASP A 78 -16.54 -12.44 -2.16
CA ASP A 78 -16.58 -11.65 -3.39
C ASP A 78 -18.02 -11.46 -3.91
N ALA A 79 -18.86 -12.50 -3.78
CA ALA A 79 -20.26 -12.47 -4.21
C ALA A 79 -21.18 -11.67 -3.26
N ASN A 80 -20.92 -11.71 -1.95
CA ASN A 80 -21.80 -11.15 -0.92
C ASN A 80 -21.34 -9.78 -0.37
N GLY A 81 -20.04 -9.47 -0.45
CA GLY A 81 -19.43 -8.23 0.01
C GLY A 81 -20.16 -6.96 -0.47
N PRO A 82 -20.55 -6.85 -1.75
CA PRO A 82 -21.29 -5.67 -2.23
C PRO A 82 -22.59 -5.39 -1.48
N ALA A 83 -23.32 -6.43 -1.05
CA ALA A 83 -24.56 -6.27 -0.29
C ALA A 83 -24.28 -5.75 1.13
N VAL A 84 -23.22 -6.25 1.77
CA VAL A 84 -22.77 -5.79 3.09
C VAL A 84 -22.29 -4.34 3.03
N SER A 85 -21.48 -3.99 2.02
CA SER A 85 -21.04 -2.61 1.80
C SER A 85 -22.22 -1.66 1.57
N ASN A 86 -23.23 -2.07 0.79
CA ASN A 86 -24.44 -1.25 0.60
C ASN A 86 -25.21 -1.07 1.91
N ALA A 87 -25.32 -2.11 2.74
CA ALA A 87 -25.98 -1.99 4.04
C ALA A 87 -25.24 -1.03 5.00
N SER A 88 -23.91 -1.05 5.00
CA SER A 88 -23.10 -0.07 5.75
C SER A 88 -23.30 1.37 5.24
N VAL A 89 -23.43 1.56 3.93
CA VAL A 89 -23.79 2.87 3.34
C VAL A 89 -25.17 3.34 3.79
N GLU A 90 -26.16 2.46 3.88
CA GLU A 90 -27.50 2.83 4.38
C GLU A 90 -27.48 3.23 5.86
N ILE A 91 -26.64 2.60 6.69
CA ILE A 91 -26.36 3.07 8.05
C ILE A 91 -25.76 4.48 8.01
N SER A 92 -24.77 4.72 7.15
CA SER A 92 -24.17 6.04 6.96
C SER A 92 -25.19 7.10 6.54
N ARG A 93 -26.14 6.77 5.63
CA ARG A 93 -27.25 7.67 5.27
C ARG A 93 -28.11 8.01 6.48
N ALA A 94 -28.42 7.03 7.34
CA ALA A 94 -29.21 7.26 8.53
C ALA A 94 -28.51 8.23 9.50
N PHE A 95 -27.22 8.03 9.78
CA PHE A 95 -26.42 8.97 10.57
C PHE A 95 -26.41 10.38 9.96
N LEU A 96 -26.12 10.50 8.65
CA LEU A 96 -26.06 11.78 7.96
C LEU A 96 -27.40 12.53 7.92
N SER A 97 -28.52 11.82 8.05
CA SER A 97 -29.85 12.41 8.11
C SER A 97 -30.26 12.89 9.51
N ASN A 98 -29.53 12.47 10.56
CA ASN A 98 -29.88 12.77 11.94
C ASN A 98 -29.43 14.21 12.32
N PRO A 99 -30.28 15.02 12.98
CA PRO A 99 -29.93 16.37 13.42
C PRO A 99 -28.70 16.47 14.36
N HIS A 100 -28.32 15.38 15.02
CA HIS A 100 -27.20 15.29 15.96
C HIS A 100 -25.88 14.82 15.32
N VAL A 101 -25.83 14.64 13.99
CA VAL A 101 -24.65 14.07 13.29
C VAL A 101 -23.33 14.81 13.58
N ASP A 102 -23.38 16.13 13.81
CA ASP A 102 -22.18 16.92 14.11
C ASP A 102 -21.53 16.53 15.45
N ALA A 103 -22.26 15.88 16.35
CA ALA A 103 -21.71 15.30 17.57
C ALA A 103 -20.65 14.23 17.29
N LEU A 104 -20.80 13.47 16.19
CA LEU A 104 -19.83 12.47 15.76
C LEU A 104 -18.49 13.12 15.39
N THR A 105 -18.49 14.23 14.66
CA THR A 105 -17.25 14.96 14.33
C THR A 105 -16.52 15.41 15.60
N LYS A 106 -17.26 15.87 16.61
CA LYS A 106 -16.70 16.33 17.88
C LYS A 106 -16.12 15.17 18.70
N ALA A 107 -16.77 14.02 18.68
CA ALA A 107 -16.36 12.84 19.47
C ALA A 107 -15.29 12.00 18.78
N LEU A 108 -15.36 11.85 17.45
CA LEU A 108 -14.63 10.87 16.64
C LEU A 108 -13.72 11.52 15.59
N GLY A 109 -13.59 12.85 15.60
CA GLY A 109 -12.70 13.57 14.70
C GLY A 109 -13.29 13.91 13.33
N THR A 110 -12.48 14.61 12.54
CA THR A 110 -12.87 15.27 11.29
C THR A 110 -13.18 14.32 10.14
N THR A 111 -12.66 13.10 10.20
CA THR A 111 -12.77 12.07 9.17
C THR A 111 -14.06 11.27 9.26
N CYS A 112 -14.64 11.09 10.45
CA CYS A 112 -15.82 10.23 10.64
C CYS A 112 -17.00 10.65 9.74
N VAL A 113 -17.49 11.88 9.89
CA VAL A 113 -18.64 12.36 9.10
C VAL A 113 -18.26 12.60 7.63
N ALA A 114 -17.04 13.02 7.35
CA ALA A 114 -16.56 13.19 5.98
C ALA A 114 -16.47 11.85 5.23
N GLY A 115 -16.02 10.80 5.91
CA GLY A 115 -15.93 9.43 5.40
C GLY A 115 -17.30 8.85 5.10
N MET A 116 -18.29 9.04 5.99
CA MET A 116 -19.68 8.66 5.70
C MET A 116 -20.24 9.37 4.46
N LYS A 117 -19.92 10.66 4.27
CA LYS A 117 -20.33 11.40 3.06
C LYS A 117 -19.69 10.81 1.81
N ASN A 118 -18.39 10.50 1.85
CA ASN A 118 -17.70 9.85 0.74
C ASN A 118 -18.26 8.46 0.44
N ALA A 119 -18.53 7.64 1.46
CA ALA A 119 -19.15 6.32 1.30
C ALA A 119 -20.51 6.42 0.59
N VAL A 120 -21.34 7.40 0.99
CA VAL A 120 -22.64 7.67 0.37
C VAL A 120 -22.52 8.18 -1.08
N LEU A 121 -21.54 9.03 -1.37
CA LEU A 121 -21.30 9.56 -2.72
C LEU A 121 -20.63 8.52 -3.64
N GLY A 122 -19.89 7.56 -3.08
CA GLY A 122 -19.13 6.54 -3.78
C GLY A 122 -19.92 5.29 -4.14
N MET A 123 -21.16 5.17 -3.65
CA MET A 123 -22.02 3.99 -3.81
C MET A 123 -23.38 4.33 -4.44
N ASP A 124 -23.80 3.52 -5.41
CA ASP A 124 -25.11 3.61 -6.06
C ASP A 124 -25.57 2.20 -6.49
N GLU A 125 -26.79 1.82 -6.14
CA GLU A 125 -27.35 0.49 -6.46
C GLU A 125 -27.33 0.17 -7.96
N ARG A 126 -27.43 1.20 -8.82
CA ARG A 126 -27.37 1.06 -10.28
C ARG A 126 -26.01 0.56 -10.78
N THR A 127 -24.97 0.62 -9.94
CA THR A 127 -23.61 0.19 -10.28
C THR A 127 -23.26 -1.21 -9.77
N LEU A 128 -24.14 -1.89 -9.01
CA LEU A 128 -23.82 -3.17 -8.35
C LEU A 128 -23.36 -4.26 -9.33
N ASP A 129 -24.01 -4.41 -10.48
CA ASP A 129 -23.62 -5.42 -11.47
C ASP A 129 -22.26 -5.08 -12.12
N LEU A 130 -21.98 -3.78 -12.35
CA LEU A 130 -20.68 -3.33 -12.83
C LEU A 130 -19.57 -3.53 -11.79
N GLN A 131 -19.87 -3.35 -10.49
CA GLN A 131 -18.91 -3.61 -9.42
C GLN A 131 -18.57 -5.10 -9.33
N LYS A 132 -19.57 -5.99 -9.43
CA LYS A 132 -19.34 -7.44 -9.50
C LYS A 132 -18.50 -7.83 -10.72
N GLU A 133 -18.77 -7.22 -11.88
CA GLU A 133 -17.95 -7.41 -13.07
C GLU A 133 -16.50 -6.94 -12.83
N TYR A 134 -16.30 -5.77 -12.22
CA TYR A 134 -14.98 -5.27 -11.88
C TYR A 134 -14.20 -6.23 -10.97
N ASN A 135 -14.84 -6.73 -9.90
CA ASN A 135 -14.22 -7.72 -9.01
C ASN A 135 -13.78 -8.97 -9.78
N ALA A 136 -14.62 -9.49 -10.68
CA ALA A 136 -14.27 -10.64 -11.50
C ALA A 136 -13.12 -10.36 -12.48
N LEU A 137 -12.97 -9.12 -12.97
CA LEU A 137 -11.83 -8.70 -13.79
C LEU A 137 -10.54 -8.62 -12.96
N VAL A 138 -10.62 -8.09 -11.73
CA VAL A 138 -9.49 -8.08 -10.78
C VAL A 138 -9.03 -9.50 -10.47
N SER A 139 -9.95 -10.43 -10.17
CA SER A 139 -9.60 -11.84 -9.93
C SER A 139 -8.94 -12.49 -11.14
N GLN A 140 -9.34 -12.14 -12.37
CA GLN A 140 -8.67 -12.61 -13.59
C GLN A 140 -7.23 -12.09 -13.69
N TYR A 141 -6.98 -10.83 -13.35
CA TYR A 141 -5.62 -10.28 -13.30
C TYR A 141 -4.76 -11.02 -12.28
N GLN A 142 -5.29 -11.23 -11.07
CA GLN A 142 -4.61 -11.96 -10.01
C GLN A 142 -4.30 -13.41 -10.41
N GLN A 143 -5.17 -14.07 -11.17
CA GLN A 143 -4.90 -15.42 -11.69
C GLN A 143 -3.78 -15.45 -12.72
N ILE A 144 -3.74 -14.46 -13.62
CA ILE A 144 -2.64 -14.32 -14.58
C ILE A 144 -1.36 -14.08 -13.79
N TYR A 145 -1.28 -13.03 -12.97
CA TYR A 145 -0.01 -12.63 -12.37
C TYR A 145 0.42 -13.46 -11.15
N GLY A 146 -0.51 -13.81 -10.26
CA GLY A 146 -0.25 -14.53 -9.01
C GLY A 146 0.29 -15.95 -9.22
N GLY A 147 -0.06 -16.59 -10.34
CA GLY A 147 0.44 -17.91 -10.73
C GLY A 147 1.71 -17.89 -11.60
N ALA A 148 2.29 -16.72 -11.86
CA ALA A 148 3.38 -16.57 -12.81
C ALA A 148 4.64 -17.35 -12.39
N LEU A 149 5.04 -18.27 -13.26
CA LEU A 149 6.30 -19.01 -13.17
C LEU A 149 7.12 -18.76 -14.43
N VAL A 150 8.42 -18.51 -14.25
CA VAL A 150 9.35 -18.34 -15.36
C VAL A 150 10.52 -19.31 -15.25
N GLU A 151 11.05 -19.73 -16.38
CA GLU A 151 12.24 -20.58 -16.43
C GLU A 151 13.50 -19.71 -16.48
N LEU A 152 14.42 -19.91 -15.53
CA LEU A 152 15.75 -19.32 -15.56
C LEU A 152 16.74 -20.25 -14.86
N ASP A 153 17.92 -20.45 -15.44
CA ASP A 153 18.98 -21.30 -14.85
C ASP A 153 18.49 -22.75 -14.56
N GLY A 154 17.62 -23.28 -15.44
CA GLY A 154 17.04 -24.63 -15.32
C GLY A 154 16.05 -24.80 -14.15
N LYS A 155 15.59 -23.69 -13.55
CA LYS A 155 14.62 -23.66 -12.45
C LYS A 155 13.34 -22.97 -12.88
N GLN A 156 12.22 -23.45 -12.36
CA GLN A 156 10.94 -22.73 -12.39
C GLN A 156 10.89 -21.81 -11.17
N LEU A 157 10.86 -20.51 -11.42
CA LEU A 157 10.91 -19.47 -10.39
C LEU A 157 9.62 -18.66 -10.40
N THR A 158 9.13 -18.29 -9.22
CA THR A 158 8.13 -17.22 -9.09
C THR A 158 8.75 -15.87 -9.45
N ILE A 159 7.93 -14.87 -9.77
CA ILE A 159 8.42 -13.52 -10.07
C ILE A 159 9.23 -12.93 -8.90
N PRO A 160 8.83 -13.05 -7.61
CA PRO A 160 9.66 -12.65 -6.48
C PRO A 160 11.02 -13.35 -6.40
N GLN A 161 11.10 -14.63 -6.81
CA GLN A 161 12.35 -15.40 -6.80
C GLN A 161 13.36 -14.94 -7.87
N LEU A 162 12.96 -14.07 -8.81
CA LEU A 162 13.90 -13.40 -9.73
C LEU A 162 14.70 -12.28 -9.06
N GLY A 163 14.30 -11.79 -7.88
CA GLY A 163 14.96 -10.67 -7.17
C GLY A 163 16.48 -10.84 -7.08
N PRO A 164 16.99 -11.96 -6.51
CA PRO A 164 18.43 -12.21 -6.43
C PRO A 164 19.15 -12.23 -7.80
N TYR A 165 18.46 -12.64 -8.87
CA TYR A 165 19.02 -12.62 -10.22
C TYR A 165 19.09 -11.20 -10.80
N LYS A 166 18.06 -10.37 -10.54
CA LYS A 166 18.01 -8.95 -10.92
C LYS A 166 19.06 -8.10 -10.20
N GLU A 167 19.48 -8.52 -9.01
CA GLU A 167 20.55 -7.87 -8.22
C GLU A 167 21.95 -8.46 -8.44
N SER A 168 22.09 -9.45 -9.32
CA SER A 168 23.38 -10.10 -9.58
C SER A 168 24.45 -9.11 -10.03
N LEU A 169 25.70 -9.28 -9.59
CA LEU A 169 26.82 -8.48 -10.10
C LEU A 169 27.13 -8.74 -11.58
N ASP A 170 26.72 -9.90 -12.11
CA ASP A 170 26.84 -10.20 -13.54
C ASP A 170 25.69 -9.58 -14.35
N ALA A 171 26.03 -8.64 -15.23
CA ALA A 171 25.08 -7.94 -16.09
C ALA A 171 24.27 -8.88 -16.99
N LYS A 172 24.86 -10.00 -17.44
CA LYS A 172 24.13 -10.99 -18.25
C LYS A 172 23.05 -11.69 -17.44
N THR A 173 23.37 -12.08 -16.21
CA THR A 173 22.39 -12.65 -15.28
C THR A 173 21.23 -11.68 -15.00
N ARG A 174 21.52 -10.40 -14.75
CA ARG A 174 20.48 -9.38 -14.55
C ARG A 174 19.55 -9.27 -15.75
N ARG A 175 20.13 -9.10 -16.95
CA ARG A 175 19.37 -8.99 -18.20
C ARG A 175 18.51 -10.23 -18.44
N ALA A 176 19.06 -11.44 -18.26
CA ALA A 176 18.33 -12.68 -18.43
C ALA A 176 17.12 -12.79 -17.47
N ALA A 177 17.23 -12.28 -16.24
CA ALA A 177 16.12 -12.24 -15.29
C ALA A 177 14.97 -11.32 -15.77
N TYR A 178 15.32 -10.14 -16.27
CA TYR A 178 14.33 -9.23 -16.86
C TYR A 178 13.74 -9.74 -18.17
N GLU A 179 14.52 -10.43 -19.00
CA GLU A 179 14.05 -11.07 -20.23
C GLU A 179 13.09 -12.24 -19.94
N ALA A 180 13.36 -13.03 -18.89
CA ALA A 180 12.47 -14.10 -18.44
C ALA A 180 11.11 -13.56 -17.97
N GLU A 181 11.12 -12.51 -17.13
CA GLU A 181 9.90 -11.82 -16.71
C GLU A 181 9.17 -11.17 -17.90
N ALA A 182 9.89 -10.46 -18.76
CA ALA A 182 9.34 -9.84 -19.96
C ALA A 182 8.66 -10.86 -20.87
N GLY A 183 9.29 -12.03 -21.06
CA GLY A 183 8.74 -13.12 -21.86
C GLY A 183 7.40 -13.63 -21.33
N TYR A 184 7.23 -13.68 -20.01
CA TYR A 184 5.95 -14.03 -19.39
C TYR A 184 4.86 -13.01 -19.71
N PHE A 185 5.11 -11.73 -19.44
CA PHE A 185 4.12 -10.68 -19.69
C PHE A 185 3.81 -10.50 -21.18
N ASP A 186 4.80 -10.64 -22.07
CA ASP A 186 4.58 -10.59 -23.52
C ASP A 186 3.77 -11.80 -24.02
N ALA A 187 3.93 -12.99 -23.41
CA ALA A 187 3.09 -14.15 -23.73
C ALA A 187 1.61 -13.94 -23.36
N HIS A 188 1.34 -13.15 -22.31
CA HIS A 188 -0.01 -12.79 -21.87
C HIS A 188 -0.48 -11.41 -22.34
N ARG A 189 0.24 -10.79 -23.30
CA ARG A 189 -0.02 -9.40 -23.74
C ARG A 189 -1.47 -9.15 -24.11
N ALA A 190 -2.03 -9.98 -24.99
CA ALA A 190 -3.40 -9.79 -25.49
C ALA A 190 -4.44 -9.88 -24.36
N GLU A 191 -4.24 -10.83 -23.43
CA GLU A 191 -5.11 -11.02 -22.27
C GLU A 191 -5.06 -9.80 -21.33
N LEU A 192 -3.86 -9.32 -21.01
CA LEU A 192 -3.65 -8.15 -20.14
C LEU A 192 -4.17 -6.85 -20.78
N ASP A 193 -3.98 -6.67 -22.09
CA ASP A 193 -4.47 -5.51 -22.85
C ASP A 193 -6.01 -5.48 -22.93
N GLU A 194 -6.64 -6.63 -23.19
CA GLU A 194 -8.09 -6.78 -23.20
C GLU A 194 -8.68 -6.55 -21.80
N LEU A 195 -8.07 -7.16 -20.78
CA LEU A 195 -8.49 -7.04 -19.39
C LEU A 195 -8.48 -5.59 -18.92
N TYR A 196 -7.37 -4.87 -19.16
CA TYR A 196 -7.28 -3.47 -18.76
C TYR A 196 -8.30 -2.59 -19.51
N THR A 197 -8.57 -2.90 -20.78
CA THR A 197 -9.61 -2.20 -21.54
C THR A 197 -11.00 -2.38 -20.92
N LYS A 198 -11.32 -3.59 -20.45
CA LYS A 198 -12.59 -3.86 -19.75
C LYS A 198 -12.66 -3.11 -18.43
N ILE A 199 -11.58 -3.10 -17.64
CA ILE A 199 -11.50 -2.37 -16.37
C ILE A 199 -11.76 -0.87 -16.57
N VAL A 200 -11.02 -0.22 -17.48
CA VAL A 200 -11.17 1.22 -17.75
C VAL A 200 -12.59 1.56 -18.20
N LYS A 201 -13.19 0.76 -19.09
CA LYS A 201 -14.56 0.96 -19.56
C LYS A 201 -15.60 0.75 -18.46
N ASN A 202 -15.45 -0.30 -17.67
CA ASN A 202 -16.37 -0.62 -16.59
C ASN A 202 -16.37 0.50 -15.53
N LEU A 203 -15.19 0.90 -15.03
CA LEU A 203 -15.08 1.95 -14.02
C LEU A 203 -15.58 3.31 -14.51
N ASN A 204 -15.33 3.66 -15.78
CA ASN A 204 -15.93 4.86 -16.39
C ASN A 204 -17.45 4.76 -16.57
N ALA A 205 -18.00 3.57 -16.82
CA ALA A 205 -19.44 3.38 -16.87
C ALA A 205 -20.08 3.59 -15.49
N GLN A 206 -19.44 3.09 -14.43
CA GLN A 206 -19.87 3.33 -13.05
C GLN A 206 -19.88 4.84 -12.73
N ALA A 207 -18.77 5.54 -13.03
CA ALA A 207 -18.65 6.99 -12.83
C ALA A 207 -19.77 7.79 -13.51
N LYS A 208 -20.04 7.50 -14.79
CA LYS A 208 -21.09 8.18 -15.57
C LYS A 208 -22.49 7.92 -15.03
N LEU A 209 -22.80 6.70 -14.59
CA LEU A 209 -24.09 6.38 -13.97
C LEU A 209 -24.34 7.20 -12.70
N MET A 210 -23.26 7.48 -11.97
CA MET A 210 -23.27 8.27 -10.73
C MET A 210 -23.16 9.78 -10.97
N GLY A 211 -23.05 10.23 -12.23
CA GLY A 211 -23.03 11.65 -12.59
C GLY A 211 -21.64 12.29 -12.62
N TYR A 212 -20.57 11.51 -12.50
CA TYR A 212 -19.19 11.98 -12.68
C TYR A 212 -18.78 11.98 -14.16
N HIS A 213 -17.81 12.81 -14.54
CA HIS A 213 -17.30 12.86 -15.91
C HIS A 213 -16.63 11.54 -16.33
N ASP A 214 -15.74 11.05 -15.48
CA ASP A 214 -15.00 9.79 -15.62
C ASP A 214 -14.56 9.26 -14.25
N TYR A 215 -13.92 8.09 -14.23
CA TYR A 215 -13.52 7.44 -12.99
C TYR A 215 -12.42 8.18 -12.23
N SER A 216 -11.64 9.06 -12.88
CA SER A 216 -10.64 9.87 -12.18
C SER A 216 -11.25 10.89 -11.22
N GLU A 217 -12.51 11.28 -11.39
CA GLU A 217 -13.24 12.09 -10.42
C GLU A 217 -13.83 11.23 -9.30
N LEU A 218 -14.50 10.13 -9.66
CA LEU A 218 -15.12 9.20 -8.69
C LEU A 218 -14.06 8.54 -7.79
N SER A 219 -12.85 8.32 -8.29
CA SER A 219 -11.78 7.66 -7.53
C SER A 219 -11.40 8.43 -6.26
N TYR A 220 -11.44 9.77 -6.25
CA TYR A 220 -11.11 10.54 -5.04
C TYR A 220 -12.13 10.29 -3.93
N VAL A 221 -13.40 10.12 -4.30
CA VAL A 221 -14.47 9.77 -3.36
C VAL A 221 -14.31 8.33 -2.87
N ARG A 222 -14.06 7.37 -3.77
CA ARG A 222 -13.90 5.94 -3.42
C ARG A 222 -12.63 5.63 -2.65
N MET A 223 -11.56 6.37 -2.88
CA MET A 223 -10.32 6.33 -2.08
C MET A 223 -10.48 7.10 -0.75
N ASN A 224 -11.69 7.60 -0.45
CA ASN A 224 -12.00 8.34 0.77
C ASN A 224 -11.06 9.52 1.05
N ARG A 225 -10.70 10.28 0.01
CA ARG A 225 -9.76 11.40 0.14
C ARG A 225 -10.42 12.56 0.87
N ILE A 226 -9.87 12.93 2.01
CA ILE A 226 -10.40 14.00 2.88
C ILE A 226 -9.28 15.02 3.10
N GLY A 227 -9.56 16.29 2.79
CA GLY A 227 -8.60 17.40 2.97
C GLY A 227 -7.74 17.72 1.74
N TYR A 228 -7.86 16.97 0.64
CA TYR A 228 -7.18 17.24 -0.62
C TYR A 228 -7.95 16.66 -1.81
N GLY A 229 -7.73 17.22 -3.01
CA GLY A 229 -8.41 16.83 -4.24
C GLY A 229 -7.50 16.81 -5.47
N PRO A 230 -8.09 16.74 -6.68
CA PRO A 230 -7.35 16.61 -7.93
C PRO A 230 -6.32 17.72 -8.19
N GLU A 231 -6.63 18.95 -7.76
CA GLU A 231 -5.72 20.09 -7.94
C GLU A 231 -4.48 19.96 -7.04
N GLU A 232 -4.65 19.55 -5.78
CA GLU A 232 -3.53 19.30 -4.86
C GLU A 232 -2.61 18.20 -5.40
N ILE A 233 -3.18 17.10 -5.89
CA ILE A 233 -2.42 15.98 -6.46
C ILE A 233 -1.70 16.39 -7.75
N GLN A 234 -2.35 17.14 -8.64
CA GLN A 234 -1.67 17.67 -9.82
C GLN A 234 -0.49 18.56 -9.44
N ARG A 235 -0.69 19.52 -8.51
CA ARG A 235 0.40 20.39 -8.03
C ARG A 235 1.53 19.59 -7.38
N PHE A 236 1.21 18.54 -6.63
CA PHE A 236 2.20 17.63 -6.05
C PHE A 236 3.05 16.97 -7.16
N ARG A 237 2.41 16.37 -8.17
CA ARG A 237 3.13 15.73 -9.29
C ARG A 237 3.99 16.69 -10.09
N ASP A 238 3.52 17.93 -10.29
CA ASP A 238 4.27 18.99 -10.96
C ASP A 238 5.51 19.41 -10.16
N GLN A 239 5.38 19.53 -8.83
CA GLN A 239 6.51 19.80 -7.94
C GLN A 239 7.51 18.64 -7.90
N VAL A 240 7.06 17.38 -7.90
CA VAL A 240 7.96 16.23 -8.01
C VAL A 240 8.76 16.29 -9.32
N ALA A 241 8.09 16.53 -10.45
CA ALA A 241 8.77 16.67 -11.75
C ALA A 241 9.77 17.83 -11.77
N HIS A 242 9.44 18.97 -11.16
CA HIS A 242 10.26 20.18 -11.21
C HIS A 242 11.41 20.18 -10.18
N ASP A 243 11.14 19.82 -8.93
CA ASP A 243 12.06 19.99 -7.80
C ASP A 243 12.73 18.68 -7.34
N VAL A 244 12.08 17.53 -7.52
CA VAL A 244 12.60 16.24 -7.04
C VAL A 244 13.43 15.52 -8.12
N VAL A 245 12.90 15.41 -9.34
CA VAL A 245 13.57 14.70 -10.46
C VAL A 245 15.02 15.18 -10.69
N PRO A 246 15.35 16.50 -10.62
CA PRO A 246 16.75 16.94 -10.74
C PRO A 246 17.67 16.46 -9.62
N GLU A 247 17.17 16.30 -8.39
CA GLU A 247 17.95 15.71 -7.30
C GLU A 247 18.14 14.20 -7.52
N LEU A 248 17.10 13.50 -7.99
CA LEU A 248 17.18 12.08 -8.34
C LEU A 248 18.20 11.79 -9.44
N GLN A 249 18.34 12.66 -10.45
CA GLN A 249 19.41 12.55 -11.45
C GLN A 249 20.80 12.58 -10.82
N LYS A 250 21.03 13.40 -9.78
CA LYS A 250 22.30 13.43 -9.04
C LYS A 250 22.50 12.13 -8.26
N VAL A 251 21.45 11.61 -7.63
CA VAL A 251 21.49 10.32 -6.91
C VAL A 251 21.88 9.19 -7.87
N ILE A 252 21.26 9.11 -9.05
CA ILE A 252 21.61 8.10 -10.05
C ILE A 252 23.05 8.26 -10.53
N ALA A 253 23.55 9.48 -10.71
CA ALA A 253 24.95 9.72 -11.07
C ALA A 253 25.92 9.27 -9.97
N LEU A 254 25.57 9.46 -8.69
CA LEU A 254 26.35 8.95 -7.55
C LEU A 254 26.35 7.42 -7.51
N LYS A 255 25.19 6.79 -7.67
CA LYS A 255 25.03 5.32 -7.74
C LYS A 255 25.85 4.74 -8.90
N ALA A 256 25.78 5.32 -10.10
CA ALA A 256 26.57 4.92 -11.26
C ALA A 256 28.09 5.01 -11.01
N LYS A 257 28.55 6.10 -10.37
CA LYS A 257 29.96 6.26 -9.98
C LYS A 257 30.38 5.20 -8.95
N ARG A 258 29.53 4.90 -7.97
CA ARG A 258 29.79 3.94 -6.89
C ARG A 258 29.86 2.50 -7.41
N THR A 259 28.98 2.13 -8.34
CA THR A 259 28.98 0.80 -8.97
C THR A 259 30.07 0.67 -10.05
N GLY A 260 30.46 1.79 -10.67
CA GLY A 260 31.37 1.82 -11.82
C GLY A 260 30.68 1.51 -13.15
N ILE A 261 29.35 1.60 -13.20
CA ILE A 261 28.56 1.40 -14.42
C ILE A 261 28.42 2.75 -15.13
N GLU A 262 29.18 2.97 -16.20
CA GLU A 262 29.23 4.27 -16.90
C GLU A 262 27.91 4.64 -17.60
N HIS A 263 27.19 3.64 -18.11
CA HIS A 263 25.92 3.79 -18.84
C HIS A 263 24.89 2.81 -18.28
N PRO A 264 24.28 3.10 -17.12
CA PRO A 264 23.32 2.19 -16.50
C PRO A 264 22.06 2.07 -17.35
N THR A 265 21.71 0.83 -17.67
CA THR A 265 20.43 0.47 -18.28
C THR A 265 19.39 0.18 -17.20
N PHE A 266 18.13 -0.02 -17.60
CA PHE A 266 17.03 -0.40 -16.71
C PHE A 266 17.38 -1.64 -15.86
N CYS A 267 18.09 -2.61 -16.45
CA CYS A 267 18.53 -3.83 -15.79
C CYS A 267 19.64 -3.60 -14.73
N ASP A 268 20.27 -2.44 -14.73
CA ASP A 268 21.36 -2.10 -13.82
C ASP A 268 20.88 -1.32 -12.59
N LEU A 269 19.68 -0.74 -12.64
CA LEU A 269 19.10 0.06 -11.56
C LEU A 269 19.01 -0.67 -10.20
N PRO A 270 18.74 -2.00 -10.14
CA PRO A 270 18.74 -2.71 -8.87
C PRO A 270 20.13 -2.87 -8.22
N VAL A 271 21.23 -2.64 -8.94
CA VAL A 271 22.58 -2.76 -8.38
C VAL A 271 22.99 -1.46 -7.72
N SER A 272 23.20 -1.50 -6.41
CA SER A 272 23.55 -0.33 -5.60
C SER A 272 25.03 -0.25 -5.24
N PHE A 273 25.75 -1.37 -5.22
CA PHE A 273 27.16 -1.40 -4.83
C PHE A 273 27.99 -2.32 -5.72
N LYS A 274 29.24 -1.93 -5.97
CA LYS A 274 30.18 -2.67 -6.84
C LYS A 274 30.48 -4.08 -6.36
N ASP A 275 30.50 -4.28 -5.04
CA ASP A 275 30.79 -5.54 -4.38
C ASP A 275 29.54 -6.28 -3.90
N GLY A 276 28.35 -5.81 -4.30
CA GLY A 276 27.06 -6.45 -4.04
C GLY A 276 26.20 -5.68 -3.05
N ASN A 277 24.88 -5.81 -3.25
CA ASN A 277 23.87 -5.25 -2.37
C ASN A 277 23.93 -5.86 -0.95
N PRO A 278 23.52 -5.10 0.08
CA PRO A 278 23.39 -5.60 1.45
C PRO A 278 22.43 -6.77 1.50
N LYS A 279 22.81 -7.82 2.25
CA LYS A 279 21.96 -8.99 2.48
C LYS A 279 21.60 -9.10 3.95
N PRO A 280 20.33 -9.42 4.27
CA PRO A 280 19.95 -9.65 5.65
C PRO A 280 20.56 -10.97 6.16
N ILE A 281 20.68 -11.08 7.48
CA ILE A 281 21.05 -12.29 8.21
C ILE A 281 20.24 -13.48 7.69
N GLU A 282 20.87 -14.62 7.46
CA GLU A 282 20.20 -15.78 6.87
C GLU A 282 19.29 -16.50 7.87
N GLY A 283 18.13 -16.94 7.40
CA GLY A 283 17.20 -17.81 8.14
C GLY A 283 16.06 -17.06 8.86
N TYR A 284 14.87 -17.63 8.79
CA TYR A 284 13.66 -17.09 9.40
C TYR A 284 13.81 -16.83 10.91
N GLU A 285 14.24 -17.84 11.67
CA GLU A 285 14.40 -17.75 13.14
C GLU A 285 15.38 -16.64 13.56
N ALA A 286 16.49 -16.51 12.85
CA ALA A 286 17.50 -15.49 13.15
C ALA A 286 16.97 -14.08 12.88
N ARG A 287 16.23 -13.89 11.78
CA ARG A 287 15.58 -12.61 11.45
C ARG A 287 14.49 -12.26 12.45
N MET A 288 13.62 -13.21 12.81
CA MET A 288 12.55 -12.97 13.78
C MET A 288 13.09 -12.68 15.19
N ALA A 289 14.18 -13.34 15.61
CA ALA A 289 14.85 -13.02 16.87
C ALA A 289 15.48 -11.62 16.86
N ALA A 290 16.10 -11.22 15.74
CA ALA A 290 16.63 -9.88 15.55
C ALA A 290 15.51 -8.82 15.58
N ALA A 291 14.37 -9.09 14.92
CA ALA A 291 13.20 -8.23 14.92
C ALA A 291 12.61 -8.06 16.32
N ARG A 292 12.48 -9.15 17.10
CA ARG A 292 12.04 -9.08 18.50
C ARG A 292 12.98 -8.21 19.32
N THR A 293 14.29 -8.41 19.19
CA THR A 293 15.29 -7.59 19.90
C THR A 293 15.18 -6.11 19.52
N MET A 294 15.07 -5.82 18.22
CA MET A 294 14.91 -4.47 17.67
C MET A 294 13.69 -3.76 18.27
N TYR A 295 12.52 -4.39 18.25
CA TYR A 295 11.29 -3.78 18.76
C TYR A 295 11.26 -3.68 20.29
N HIS A 296 11.90 -4.61 21.01
CA HIS A 296 12.09 -4.48 22.46
C HIS A 296 12.94 -3.26 22.84
N GLU A 297 13.99 -3.00 22.07
CA GLU A 297 14.88 -1.87 22.31
C GLU A 297 14.32 -0.53 21.78
N LEU A 298 13.42 -0.57 20.79
CA LEU A 298 12.78 0.62 20.20
C LEU A 298 11.86 1.32 21.21
N SER A 299 10.88 0.60 21.78
CA SER A 299 9.99 1.15 22.80
C SER A 299 9.23 0.08 23.60
N PRO A 300 8.70 0.43 24.79
CA PRO A 300 7.82 -0.48 25.54
C PRO A 300 6.57 -0.91 24.75
N GLU A 301 5.97 0.00 23.99
CA GLU A 301 4.77 -0.29 23.18
C GLU A 301 5.08 -1.29 22.06
N THR A 302 6.23 -1.14 21.41
CA THR A 302 6.65 -2.04 20.33
C THR A 302 7.14 -3.40 20.84
N ALA A 303 7.65 -3.46 22.07
CA ALA A 303 7.95 -4.72 22.76
C ALA A 303 6.69 -5.58 22.97
N GLU A 304 5.61 -4.98 23.50
CA GLU A 304 4.34 -5.68 23.71
C GLU A 304 3.73 -6.14 22.38
N PHE A 305 3.76 -5.26 21.37
CA PHE A 305 3.31 -5.56 20.01
C PHE A 305 4.05 -6.74 19.40
N ILE A 306 5.40 -6.74 19.39
CA ILE A 306 6.15 -7.78 18.69
C ILE A 306 6.04 -9.13 19.41
N ASP A 307 5.96 -9.12 20.74
CA ASP A 307 5.71 -10.34 21.52
C ASP A 307 4.33 -10.91 21.18
N PHE A 308 3.30 -10.05 21.11
CA PHE A 308 1.97 -10.48 20.68
C PHE A 308 1.99 -11.08 19.27
N MET A 309 2.62 -10.42 18.30
CA MET A 309 2.66 -10.89 16.92
C MET A 309 3.35 -12.25 16.79
N GLN A 310 4.53 -12.40 17.40
CA GLN A 310 5.32 -13.62 17.27
C GLN A 310 4.78 -14.77 18.12
N ASP A 311 4.32 -14.52 19.35
CA ASP A 311 3.83 -15.58 20.25
C ASP A 311 2.50 -16.18 19.75
N ASN A 312 1.73 -15.42 18.96
CA ASN A 312 0.49 -15.86 18.33
C ASN A 312 0.65 -16.28 16.85
N GLU A 313 1.88 -16.38 16.34
CA GLU A 313 2.17 -16.88 14.97
C GLU A 313 1.48 -16.06 13.85
N LEU A 314 1.50 -14.72 13.97
CA LEU A 314 0.78 -13.79 13.07
C LEU A 314 1.62 -13.29 11.87
N PHE A 315 2.52 -14.15 11.37
CA PHE A 315 3.38 -13.89 10.23
C PHE A 315 3.32 -15.04 9.22
N ASP A 316 3.09 -14.74 7.95
CA ASP A 316 3.39 -15.63 6.82
C ASP A 316 4.24 -14.88 5.78
N VAL A 317 5.56 -14.98 5.89
CA VAL A 317 6.50 -14.10 5.18
C VAL A 317 7.39 -14.79 4.15
N GLU A 318 7.52 -16.11 4.14
CA GLU A 318 8.39 -16.82 3.18
C GLU A 318 7.69 -17.03 1.82
N SER A 319 8.42 -16.82 0.71
CA SER A 319 7.89 -17.03 -0.65
C SER A 319 7.90 -18.52 -1.06
N ARG A 320 6.81 -18.98 -1.70
CA ARG A 320 6.64 -20.38 -2.15
C ARG A 320 5.64 -20.49 -3.31
N PRO A 321 5.73 -21.53 -4.18
CA PRO A 321 4.76 -21.73 -5.25
C PRO A 321 3.32 -21.87 -4.72
N GLY A 322 2.38 -21.18 -5.38
CA GLY A 322 0.98 -21.13 -4.99
C GLY A 322 0.62 -19.99 -4.03
N LYS A 323 1.61 -19.37 -3.37
CA LYS A 323 1.40 -18.18 -2.55
C LYS A 323 1.19 -16.94 -3.44
N MET A 324 0.27 -16.06 -3.05
CA MET A 324 0.02 -14.79 -3.74
C MET A 324 1.27 -13.89 -3.71
N ASN A 325 1.50 -13.12 -4.77
CA ASN A 325 2.58 -12.13 -4.84
C ASN A 325 2.31 -10.91 -3.94
N GLY A 326 3.36 -10.15 -3.61
CA GLY A 326 3.27 -8.91 -2.82
C GLY A 326 3.48 -9.10 -1.32
N GLY A 327 3.08 -8.09 -0.56
CA GLY A 327 3.03 -8.05 0.90
C GLY A 327 1.80 -7.24 1.34
N TYR A 328 1.26 -7.54 2.51
CA TYR A 328 0.19 -6.77 3.12
C TYR A 328 0.13 -6.98 4.64
N MET A 329 -0.58 -6.07 5.29
CA MET A 329 -1.09 -6.21 6.65
C MET A 329 -2.62 -6.20 6.63
N THR A 330 -3.25 -7.07 7.41
CA THR A 330 -4.69 -7.00 7.70
C THR A 330 -4.97 -7.25 9.18
N SER A 331 -6.19 -6.96 9.63
CA SER A 331 -6.62 -7.16 11.01
C SER A 331 -7.69 -8.26 11.15
N LEU A 332 -7.72 -8.91 12.31
CA LEU A 332 -8.76 -9.84 12.74
C LEU A 332 -9.48 -9.23 13.96
N PRO A 333 -10.49 -8.36 13.77
CA PRO A 333 -11.04 -7.51 14.85
C PRO A 333 -11.57 -8.28 16.06
N SER A 334 -12.21 -9.43 15.86
CA SER A 334 -12.74 -10.26 16.97
C SER A 334 -11.62 -10.83 17.86
N TYR A 335 -10.38 -10.85 17.37
CA TYR A 335 -9.17 -11.25 18.11
C TYR A 335 -8.26 -10.08 18.47
N LYS A 336 -8.52 -8.86 17.97
CA LYS A 336 -7.62 -7.69 18.06
C LYS A 336 -6.19 -8.05 17.65
N ALA A 337 -6.09 -8.70 16.50
CA ALA A 337 -4.87 -9.32 16.02
C ALA A 337 -4.57 -8.88 14.59
N PRO A 338 -3.50 -8.09 14.37
CA PRO A 338 -2.98 -7.88 13.03
C PRO A 338 -2.31 -9.16 12.51
N PHE A 339 -2.20 -9.29 11.19
CA PHE A 339 -1.54 -10.38 10.50
C PHE A 339 -0.66 -9.82 9.38
N ILE A 340 0.58 -10.29 9.28
CA ILE A 340 1.55 -9.84 8.28
C ILE A 340 1.78 -10.94 7.23
N PHE A 341 1.62 -10.58 5.97
CA PHE A 341 1.90 -11.42 4.81
C PHE A 341 3.02 -10.81 3.97
N ALA A 342 3.99 -11.62 3.56
CA ALA A 342 5.10 -11.17 2.70
C ALA A 342 5.69 -12.29 1.83
N ASN A 343 6.62 -11.94 0.95
CA ASN A 343 7.35 -12.86 0.08
C ASN A 343 8.87 -12.67 0.15
N TRP A 344 9.47 -13.16 1.24
CA TRP A 344 10.92 -13.14 1.45
C TRP A 344 11.64 -13.99 0.41
N ASN A 345 12.71 -13.41 -0.15
CA ASN A 345 13.55 -13.99 -1.20
C ASN A 345 15.06 -13.84 -0.92
N GLY A 346 15.42 -13.30 0.25
CA GLY A 346 16.81 -13.20 0.72
C GLY A 346 17.55 -11.94 0.27
N THR A 347 16.86 -10.94 -0.29
CA THR A 347 17.44 -9.61 -0.57
C THR A 347 17.15 -8.64 0.58
N SER A 348 17.64 -7.39 0.48
CA SER A 348 17.33 -6.35 1.47
C SER A 348 15.83 -6.05 1.59
N ALA A 349 15.06 -6.32 0.53
CA ALA A 349 13.62 -6.15 0.50
C ALA A 349 12.88 -6.99 1.54
N ASP A 350 13.47 -8.10 2.02
CA ASP A 350 12.91 -8.89 3.13
C ASP A 350 12.77 -8.03 4.40
N VAL A 351 13.75 -7.15 4.66
CA VAL A 351 13.73 -6.25 5.81
C VAL A 351 12.84 -5.06 5.55
N ASP A 352 12.89 -4.47 4.35
CA ASP A 352 12.00 -3.36 3.95
C ASP A 352 10.54 -3.75 4.23
N VAL A 353 10.09 -4.89 3.69
CA VAL A 353 8.73 -5.40 3.90
C VAL A 353 8.48 -5.76 5.37
N LEU A 354 9.43 -6.36 6.08
CA LEU A 354 9.23 -6.66 7.51
C LEU A 354 8.94 -5.40 8.32
N THR A 355 9.73 -4.34 8.14
CA THR A 355 9.55 -3.09 8.88
C THR A 355 8.32 -2.32 8.40
N HIS A 356 8.03 -2.36 7.10
CA HIS A 356 6.85 -1.76 6.48
C HIS A 356 5.56 -2.33 7.07
N GLU A 357 5.38 -3.65 6.98
CA GLU A 357 4.17 -4.31 7.46
C GLU A 357 4.07 -4.29 8.99
N CYS A 358 5.21 -4.30 9.71
CA CYS A 358 5.19 -4.07 11.15
C CYS A 358 4.77 -2.63 11.52
N GLY A 359 5.03 -1.64 10.67
CA GLY A 359 4.55 -0.27 10.89
C GLY A 359 3.03 -0.17 10.79
N HIS A 360 2.45 -0.79 9.75
CA HIS A 360 0.99 -0.98 9.64
C HIS A 360 0.45 -1.75 10.85
N ALA A 361 1.02 -2.92 11.14
CA ALA A 361 0.52 -3.78 12.21
C ALA A 361 0.62 -3.14 13.59
N PHE A 362 1.67 -2.35 13.84
CA PHE A 362 1.83 -1.61 15.10
C PHE A 362 0.77 -0.52 15.26
N GLU A 363 0.45 0.20 14.18
CA GLU A 363 -0.62 1.20 14.21
C GLU A 363 -1.98 0.56 14.51
N GLY A 364 -2.36 -0.46 13.75
CA GLY A 364 -3.61 -1.20 13.98
C GLY A 364 -3.66 -1.81 15.39
N TYR A 365 -2.55 -2.40 15.85
CA TYR A 365 -2.45 -2.97 17.20
C TYR A 365 -2.76 -1.95 18.30
N VAL A 366 -2.25 -0.72 18.16
CA VAL A 366 -2.49 0.38 19.10
C VAL A 366 -3.94 0.87 19.00
N ALA A 367 -4.45 1.06 17.79
CA ALA A 367 -5.81 1.56 17.56
C ALA A 367 -6.88 0.59 18.10
N GLU A 368 -6.76 -0.72 17.81
CA GLU A 368 -7.68 -1.77 18.28
C GLU A 368 -7.78 -1.87 19.80
N ARG A 369 -6.76 -1.38 20.52
CA ARG A 369 -6.68 -1.41 21.98
C ARG A 369 -7.12 -0.11 22.63
N ASP A 370 -7.38 0.95 21.85
CA ASP A 370 -7.97 2.18 22.35
C ASP A 370 -9.50 2.09 22.31
N PRO A 371 -10.20 2.07 23.47
CA PRO A 371 -11.67 2.01 23.50
C PRO A 371 -12.33 3.27 22.93
N HIS A 372 -11.58 4.36 22.69
CA HIS A 372 -12.08 5.58 22.08
C HIS A 372 -12.03 5.54 20.54
N VAL A 373 -11.32 4.60 19.94
CA VAL A 373 -11.24 4.42 18.49
C VAL A 373 -12.27 3.37 18.06
N PRO A 374 -13.28 3.74 17.23
CA PRO A 374 -14.17 2.75 16.61
C PRO A 374 -13.42 1.86 15.61
N ALA A 375 -13.85 0.61 15.45
CA ALA A 375 -13.22 -0.38 14.57
C ALA A 375 -13.07 0.07 13.11
N ASP A 376 -14.08 0.77 12.59
CA ASP A 376 -14.08 1.34 11.23
C ASP A 376 -13.20 2.60 11.08
N LEU A 377 -12.64 3.11 12.19
CA LEU A 377 -11.66 4.20 12.23
C LEU A 377 -10.32 3.77 12.85
N GLU A 378 -10.09 2.46 13.01
CA GLU A 378 -8.80 1.95 13.47
C GLU A 378 -7.71 2.28 12.47
N CYS A 379 -7.95 2.01 11.18
CA CYS A 379 -7.05 2.38 10.08
C CYS A 379 -7.44 3.76 9.49
N PRO A 380 -6.50 4.68 9.29
CA PRO A 380 -6.75 5.97 8.63
C PRO A 380 -6.92 5.83 7.11
N GLY A 381 -7.07 6.96 6.41
CA GLY A 381 -7.00 6.98 4.94
C GLY A 381 -5.72 6.30 4.43
N MET A 382 -5.75 5.71 3.23
CA MET A 382 -4.66 4.87 2.74
C MET A 382 -3.31 5.62 2.63
N GLU A 383 -3.34 6.89 2.24
CA GLU A 383 -2.18 7.78 2.24
C GLU A 383 -1.66 8.13 3.64
N SER A 384 -2.48 7.93 4.65
CA SER A 384 -2.09 8.10 6.03
C SER A 384 -1.58 6.78 6.60
N ALA A 385 -2.22 5.66 6.30
CA ALA A 385 -1.79 4.32 6.69
C ALA A 385 -0.35 4.08 6.24
N GLU A 386 -0.03 4.41 4.99
CA GLU A 386 1.33 4.30 4.44
C GLU A 386 2.38 5.19 5.12
N ILE A 387 2.00 6.23 5.88
CA ILE A 387 2.95 6.95 6.75
C ILE A 387 3.49 6.02 7.83
N HIS A 388 2.63 5.16 8.39
CA HIS A 388 2.94 4.32 9.54
C HIS A 388 3.97 3.26 9.17
N SER A 389 3.75 2.61 8.03
CA SER A 389 4.65 1.62 7.45
C SER A 389 6.00 2.23 7.05
N MET A 390 5.99 3.24 6.18
CA MET A 390 7.22 3.83 5.64
C MET A 390 8.05 4.57 6.69
N ALA A 391 7.41 5.22 7.66
CA ALA A 391 8.15 5.84 8.76
C ALA A 391 8.82 4.78 9.64
N MET A 392 8.18 3.62 9.86
CA MET A 392 8.75 2.53 10.65
C MET A 392 10.04 1.98 10.03
N GLU A 393 10.11 1.89 8.69
CA GLU A 393 11.32 1.50 7.95
C GLU A 393 12.53 2.38 8.34
N PHE A 394 12.33 3.70 8.48
CA PHE A 394 13.39 4.61 8.90
C PHE A 394 13.59 4.70 10.42
N LEU A 395 12.52 4.59 11.21
CA LEU A 395 12.59 4.68 12.67
C LEU A 395 13.28 3.47 13.29
N THR A 396 13.33 2.34 12.60
CA THR A 396 14.07 1.14 13.01
C THR A 396 15.56 1.16 12.61
N ALA A 397 16.02 2.20 11.90
CA ALA A 397 17.40 2.31 11.42
C ALA A 397 18.52 2.06 12.45
N PRO A 398 18.44 2.51 13.72
CA PRO A 398 19.47 2.23 14.72
C PRO A 398 19.74 0.73 14.99
N TRP A 399 18.79 -0.13 14.63
CA TRP A 399 18.83 -1.58 14.86
C TRP A 399 19.07 -2.40 13.60
N HIS A 400 19.11 -1.80 12.41
CA HIS A 400 19.40 -2.52 11.17
C HIS A 400 20.75 -3.27 11.19
N LYS A 401 21.69 -2.88 12.06
CA LYS A 401 22.92 -3.64 12.33
C LYS A 401 22.68 -5.08 12.80
N LEU A 402 21.54 -5.36 13.46
CA LEU A 402 21.15 -6.71 13.88
C LEU A 402 20.79 -7.60 12.68
N LEU A 403 20.33 -6.97 11.59
CA LEU A 403 19.85 -7.62 10.39
C LEU A 403 20.94 -7.66 9.30
N PHE A 404 21.77 -6.62 9.17
CA PHE A 404 22.75 -6.50 8.08
C PHE A 404 24.21 -6.58 8.53
N GLY A 405 24.48 -6.53 9.84
CA GLY A 405 25.84 -6.58 10.38
C GLY A 405 26.74 -5.50 9.76
N LYS A 406 27.78 -5.94 9.04
CA LYS A 406 28.75 -5.04 8.37
C LYS A 406 28.17 -4.25 7.20
N ASP A 407 27.07 -4.70 6.61
CA ASP A 407 26.46 -4.06 5.44
C ASP A 407 25.39 -3.03 5.83
N VAL A 408 25.29 -2.67 7.12
CA VAL A 408 24.29 -1.72 7.63
C VAL A 408 24.34 -0.35 6.94
N ASP A 409 25.54 0.18 6.70
CA ASP A 409 25.68 1.49 6.04
C ASP A 409 25.29 1.42 4.55
N LYS A 410 25.55 0.28 3.90
CA LYS A 410 25.07 0.01 2.53
C LYS A 410 23.55 -0.03 2.49
N TYR A 411 22.93 -0.73 3.45
CA TYR A 411 21.48 -0.80 3.54
C TYR A 411 20.87 0.57 3.80
N ALA A 412 21.38 1.34 4.77
CA ALA A 412 20.89 2.68 5.06
C ALA A 412 20.95 3.60 3.83
N LEU A 413 22.06 3.58 3.09
CA LEU A 413 22.19 4.37 1.87
C LEU A 413 21.24 3.88 0.76
N GLN A 414 21.24 2.59 0.47
CA GLN A 414 20.38 2.02 -0.58
C GLN A 414 18.91 2.29 -0.29
N HIS A 415 18.46 2.04 0.93
CA HIS A 415 17.08 2.24 1.34
C HIS A 415 16.66 3.70 1.15
N ALA A 416 17.46 4.66 1.63
CA ALA A 416 17.19 6.08 1.43
C ALA A 416 17.18 6.50 -0.06
N GLU A 417 18.08 5.94 -0.88
CA GLU A 417 18.10 6.18 -2.32
C GLU A 417 16.85 5.61 -3.00
N ASP A 418 16.48 4.37 -2.71
CA ASP A 418 15.35 3.66 -3.31
C ASP A 418 14.02 4.31 -2.91
N SER A 419 13.81 4.68 -1.63
CA SER A 419 12.63 5.44 -1.18
C SER A 419 12.54 6.81 -1.84
N PHE A 420 13.67 7.50 -2.06
CA PHE A 420 13.65 8.80 -2.72
C PHE A 420 13.36 8.69 -4.22
N LEU A 421 13.96 7.70 -4.89
CA LEU A 421 13.72 7.38 -6.31
C LEU A 421 12.28 6.94 -6.57
N PHE A 422 11.63 6.30 -5.60
CA PHE A 422 10.24 5.85 -5.68
C PHE A 422 9.27 6.99 -6.02
N LEU A 423 9.50 8.21 -5.50
CA LEU A 423 8.63 9.37 -5.77
C LEU A 423 8.39 9.62 -7.26
N ALA A 424 9.43 9.44 -8.08
CA ALA A 424 9.33 9.60 -9.53
C ALA A 424 8.46 8.49 -10.14
N TYR A 425 8.69 7.24 -9.76
CA TYR A 425 7.93 6.10 -10.26
C TYR A 425 6.45 6.19 -9.86
N GLY A 426 6.16 6.55 -8.61
CA GLY A 426 4.77 6.64 -8.18
C GLY A 426 3.98 7.76 -8.85
N CYS A 427 4.63 8.89 -9.17
CA CYS A 427 4.00 9.94 -9.99
C CYS A 427 3.71 9.48 -11.43
N ILE A 428 4.56 8.64 -12.03
CA ILE A 428 4.26 8.02 -13.34
C ILE A 428 2.96 7.23 -13.26
N VAL A 429 2.84 6.35 -12.26
CA VAL A 429 1.67 5.47 -12.11
C VAL A 429 0.39 6.28 -11.91
N ASP A 430 0.41 7.31 -11.09
CA ASP A 430 -0.77 8.15 -10.85
C ASP A 430 -1.16 8.98 -12.08
N GLU A 431 -0.20 9.65 -12.73
CA GLU A 431 -0.49 10.44 -13.94
C GLU A 431 -0.93 9.56 -15.11
N PHE A 432 -0.37 8.35 -15.23
CA PHE A 432 -0.80 7.35 -16.19
C PHE A 432 -2.29 7.03 -15.99
N GLN A 433 -2.71 6.72 -14.77
CA GLN A 433 -4.10 6.38 -14.47
C GLN A 433 -5.05 7.53 -14.77
N HIS A 434 -4.70 8.77 -14.42
CA HIS A 434 -5.47 9.95 -14.82
C HIS A 434 -5.69 9.96 -16.35
N LYS A 435 -4.64 9.78 -17.15
CA LYS A 435 -4.74 9.76 -18.62
C LYS A 435 -5.59 8.58 -19.13
N MET A 436 -5.53 7.41 -18.50
CA MET A 436 -6.30 6.22 -18.91
C MET A 436 -7.80 6.43 -18.73
N TYR A 437 -8.23 6.95 -17.57
CA TYR A 437 -9.65 7.15 -17.29
C TYR A 437 -10.23 8.38 -18.01
N GLN A 438 -9.42 9.42 -18.24
CA GLN A 438 -9.83 10.60 -19.02
C GLN A 438 -9.89 10.32 -20.52
N ASN A 439 -9.18 9.29 -21.02
CA ASN A 439 -9.13 8.91 -22.43
C ASN A 439 -9.41 7.39 -22.58
N PRO A 440 -10.63 6.93 -22.32
CA PRO A 440 -10.93 5.49 -22.24
C PRO A 440 -10.78 4.70 -23.54
N ASP A 441 -10.70 5.40 -24.68
CA ASP A 441 -10.63 4.80 -26.00
C ASP A 441 -9.20 4.60 -26.52
N LEU A 442 -8.17 4.94 -25.71
CA LEU A 442 -6.77 4.68 -26.05
C LEU A 442 -6.57 3.18 -26.35
N THR A 443 -5.95 2.91 -27.49
CA THR A 443 -5.50 1.57 -27.89
C THR A 443 -4.34 1.10 -27.00
N PRO A 444 -4.10 -0.21 -26.86
CA PRO A 444 -2.98 -0.72 -26.07
C PRO A 444 -1.61 -0.09 -26.41
N ASP A 445 -1.34 0.15 -27.69
CA ASP A 445 -0.08 0.77 -28.12
C ASP A 445 -0.01 2.25 -27.73
N GLU A 446 -1.11 2.99 -27.78
CA GLU A 446 -1.16 4.37 -27.30
C GLU A 446 -0.97 4.45 -25.77
N ARG A 447 -1.51 3.49 -25.01
CA ARG A 447 -1.27 3.41 -23.55
C ARG A 447 0.22 3.21 -23.26
N ASN A 448 0.88 2.31 -23.99
CA ASN A 448 2.31 2.09 -23.85
C ASN A 448 3.12 3.35 -24.23
N ALA A 449 2.70 4.09 -25.26
CA ALA A 449 3.33 5.35 -25.63
C ALA A 449 3.18 6.41 -24.54
N VAL A 450 2.01 6.51 -23.90
CA VAL A 450 1.78 7.39 -22.74
C VAL A 450 2.70 6.99 -21.57
N TRP A 451 2.85 5.70 -21.31
CA TRP A 451 3.78 5.25 -20.26
C TRP A 451 5.22 5.69 -20.56
N LEU A 452 5.72 5.52 -21.78
CA LEU A 452 7.06 5.97 -22.17
C LEU A 452 7.23 7.50 -22.09
N GLU A 453 6.21 8.27 -22.44
CA GLU A 453 6.23 9.73 -22.25
C GLU A 453 6.47 10.09 -20.77
N LEU A 454 5.76 9.41 -19.87
CA LEU A 454 5.87 9.64 -18.43
C LEU A 454 7.20 9.13 -17.86
N GLU A 455 7.74 8.03 -18.39
CA GLU A 455 9.10 7.56 -18.08
C GLU A 455 10.14 8.65 -18.39
N HIS A 456 10.06 9.28 -19.57
CA HIS A 456 10.97 10.37 -19.92
C HIS A 456 10.78 11.62 -19.05
N LYS A 457 9.54 11.91 -18.64
CA LYS A 457 9.22 13.05 -17.76
C LYS A 457 9.82 12.87 -16.35
N TYR A 458 9.61 11.69 -15.75
CA TYR A 458 9.91 11.46 -14.33
C TYR A 458 11.21 10.71 -14.07
N ARG A 459 11.64 9.86 -15.00
CA ARG A 459 12.87 9.05 -14.89
C ARG A 459 13.74 9.20 -16.15
N PRO A 460 14.16 10.43 -16.52
CA PRO A 460 14.92 10.70 -17.76
C PRO A 460 16.28 10.01 -17.85
N TRP A 461 16.75 9.37 -16.77
CA TRP A 461 17.99 8.59 -16.74
C TRP A 461 17.81 7.12 -17.14
N VAL A 462 16.58 6.64 -17.34
CA VAL A 462 16.31 5.24 -17.67
C VAL A 462 16.56 4.99 -19.15
N ASP A 463 17.47 4.06 -19.44
CA ASP A 463 17.65 3.46 -20.77
C ASP A 463 17.18 2.01 -20.74
N PHE A 464 16.18 1.65 -21.55
CA PHE A 464 15.66 0.29 -21.61
C PHE A 464 16.51 -0.67 -22.46
N ASP A 465 17.53 -0.20 -23.18
CA ASP A 465 18.46 -1.02 -24.01
C ASP A 465 17.75 -2.06 -24.90
N ASN A 466 16.67 -1.61 -25.56
CA ASN A 466 15.81 -2.42 -26.43
C ASN A 466 15.25 -3.69 -25.77
N LEU A 467 15.11 -3.71 -24.44
CA LEU A 467 14.43 -4.78 -23.71
C LEU A 467 12.95 -4.81 -24.12
N PRO A 468 12.44 -5.82 -24.85
CA PRO A 468 11.22 -5.70 -25.66
C PRO A 468 9.97 -5.19 -24.90
N PHE A 469 9.55 -5.91 -23.85
CA PHE A 469 8.39 -5.57 -23.02
C PHE A 469 8.50 -4.17 -22.39
N TYR A 470 9.67 -3.84 -21.84
CA TYR A 470 9.89 -2.58 -21.14
C TYR A 470 10.09 -1.40 -22.09
N GLY A 471 10.95 -1.58 -23.10
CA GLY A 471 11.29 -0.57 -24.11
C GLY A 471 10.14 -0.20 -25.05
N ARG A 472 9.13 -1.07 -25.19
CA ARG A 472 7.88 -0.71 -25.89
C ARG A 472 6.89 0.05 -25.01
N GLY A 473 7.17 0.23 -23.71
CA GLY A 473 6.30 0.94 -22.77
C GLY A 473 5.28 0.08 -22.03
N ALA A 474 5.41 -1.25 -22.03
CA ALA A 474 4.42 -2.13 -21.39
C ALA A 474 4.74 -2.47 -19.93
N GLY A 475 5.84 -1.93 -19.38
CA GLY A 475 6.30 -2.20 -18.02
C GLY A 475 5.29 -1.86 -16.92
N TRP A 476 4.24 -1.09 -17.20
CA TRP A 476 3.13 -0.82 -16.28
C TRP A 476 2.25 -2.05 -16.00
N GLN A 477 2.20 -3.03 -16.89
CA GLN A 477 1.32 -4.20 -16.75
C GLN A 477 1.69 -5.10 -15.54
N ARG A 478 2.94 -5.02 -15.08
CA ARG A 478 3.42 -5.71 -13.87
C ARG A 478 2.97 -5.04 -12.56
N GLN A 479 2.44 -3.81 -12.64
CA GLN A 479 2.09 -3.04 -11.45
C GLN A 479 0.65 -3.34 -11.04
N LEU A 480 0.49 -4.27 -10.09
CA LEU A 480 -0.80 -4.78 -9.66
C LEU A 480 -1.83 -3.69 -9.31
N HIS A 481 -1.41 -2.65 -8.60
CA HIS A 481 -2.27 -1.54 -8.17
C HIS A 481 -3.02 -0.84 -9.32
N ILE A 482 -2.46 -0.84 -10.54
CA ILE A 482 -3.14 -0.25 -11.71
C ILE A 482 -4.41 -1.03 -12.08
N TYR A 483 -4.41 -2.34 -11.86
CA TYR A 483 -5.55 -3.22 -12.13
C TYR A 483 -6.45 -3.36 -10.89
N GLU A 484 -5.85 -3.58 -9.72
CA GLU A 484 -6.54 -4.01 -8.52
C GLU A 484 -7.05 -2.87 -7.64
N CYS A 485 -6.31 -1.76 -7.55
CA CYS A 485 -6.66 -0.62 -6.68
C CYS A 485 -6.34 0.72 -7.35
N PRO A 486 -7.09 1.11 -8.40
CA PRO A 486 -6.72 2.26 -9.20
C PRO A 486 -6.70 3.57 -8.39
N PHE A 487 -5.74 4.44 -8.70
CA PHE A 487 -5.38 5.69 -8.00
C PHE A 487 -4.74 5.57 -6.62
N TYR A 488 -4.59 4.37 -6.03
CA TYR A 488 -3.92 4.21 -4.73
C TYR A 488 -2.41 4.54 -4.76
N TYR A 489 -1.76 4.52 -5.92
CA TYR A 489 -0.30 4.59 -5.95
C TYR A 489 0.29 5.97 -5.56
N ILE A 490 -0.49 7.05 -5.65
CA ILE A 490 -0.04 8.39 -5.20
C ILE A 490 0.02 8.50 -3.67
N ASP A 491 -0.76 7.69 -2.97
CA ASP A 491 -0.84 7.60 -1.52
C ASP A 491 0.53 7.20 -0.94
N TYR A 492 1.25 6.29 -1.63
CA TYR A 492 2.65 5.96 -1.33
C TYR A 492 3.59 7.17 -1.50
N CYS A 493 3.40 8.02 -2.51
CA CYS A 493 4.24 9.20 -2.71
C CYS A 493 4.02 10.26 -1.61
N LEU A 494 2.77 10.49 -1.21
CA LEU A 494 2.43 11.39 -0.11
C LEU A 494 3.04 10.88 1.21
N SER A 495 2.94 9.57 1.44
CA SER A 495 3.51 8.91 2.61
C SER A 495 5.03 8.94 2.63
N THR A 496 5.66 8.73 1.48
CA THR A 496 7.12 8.83 1.32
C THR A 496 7.59 10.21 1.76
N MET A 497 6.89 11.31 1.43
CA MET A 497 7.27 12.64 1.91
C MET A 497 7.19 12.77 3.44
N ALA A 498 6.24 12.12 4.11
CA ALA A 498 6.15 12.10 5.56
C ALA A 498 7.27 11.22 6.17
N ALA A 499 7.50 10.04 5.61
CA ALA A 499 8.54 9.10 6.04
C ALA A 499 9.96 9.68 5.91
N LEU A 500 10.26 10.34 4.79
CA LEU A 500 11.54 11.03 4.60
C LEU A 500 11.75 12.18 5.60
N GLN A 501 10.67 12.83 6.05
CA GLN A 501 10.77 13.81 7.14
C GLN A 501 11.04 13.12 8.48
N PHE A 502 10.39 12.00 8.79
CA PHE A 502 10.71 11.20 9.98
C PHE A 502 12.16 10.71 9.98
N PHE A 503 12.67 10.29 8.83
CA PHE A 503 14.08 9.97 8.65
C PHE A 503 14.98 11.16 8.97
N LEU A 504 14.76 12.32 8.35
CA LEU A 504 15.56 13.52 8.59
C LEU A 504 15.48 14.01 10.05
N LEU A 505 14.34 13.83 10.72
CA LEU A 505 14.17 14.10 12.14
C LEU A 505 14.92 13.10 13.01
N SER A 506 14.86 11.81 12.68
CA SER A 506 15.49 10.73 13.47
C SER A 506 17.00 10.82 13.46
N LEU A 507 17.60 11.34 12.39
CA LEU A 507 19.03 11.66 12.29
C LEU A 507 19.47 12.77 13.26
N LYS A 508 18.56 13.67 13.66
CA LYS A 508 18.84 14.79 14.58
C LYS A 508 18.59 14.38 16.03
N ASP A 509 17.40 13.81 16.28
CA ASP A 509 17.00 13.28 17.58
C ASP A 509 15.98 12.15 17.37
N HIS A 510 16.48 10.91 17.45
CA HIS A 510 15.66 9.71 17.27
C HIS A 510 14.52 9.61 18.30
N LYS A 511 14.76 10.03 19.55
CA LYS A 511 13.74 9.95 20.60
C LYS A 511 12.61 10.94 20.34
N ASP A 512 12.93 12.17 19.91
CA ASP A 512 11.90 13.15 19.52
C ASP A 512 11.10 12.67 18.31
N ALA A 513 11.78 12.14 17.28
CA ALA A 513 11.13 11.58 16.10
C ALA A 513 10.15 10.44 16.45
N TRP A 514 10.56 9.52 17.33
CA TRP A 514 9.70 8.45 17.82
C TRP A 514 8.48 8.98 18.61
N GLN A 515 8.67 9.98 19.47
CA GLN A 515 7.54 10.57 20.21
C GLN A 515 6.56 11.31 19.30
N ARG A 516 7.03 11.91 18.20
CA ARG A 516 6.15 12.50 17.16
C ARG A 516 5.38 11.42 16.42
N TYR A 517 6.04 10.33 16.06
CA TYR A 517 5.41 9.17 15.43
C TYR A 517 4.31 8.58 16.32
N LEU A 518 4.59 8.34 17.61
CA LEU A 518 3.57 7.85 18.56
C LEU A 518 2.36 8.79 18.73
N LYS A 519 2.56 10.11 18.64
CA LYS A 519 1.43 11.07 18.65
C LYS A 519 0.56 10.93 17.41
N LEU A 520 1.16 10.66 16.25
CA LEU A 520 0.46 10.40 15.00
C LEU A 520 -0.30 9.08 15.08
N VAL A 521 0.35 7.98 15.48
CA VAL A 521 -0.27 6.65 15.64
C VAL A 521 -1.52 6.72 16.52
N ARG A 522 -1.47 7.44 17.64
CA ARG A 522 -2.60 7.60 18.58
C ARG A 522 -3.79 8.40 18.03
N ARG A 523 -3.66 9.03 16.86
CA ARG A 523 -4.78 9.67 16.18
C ARG A 523 -5.59 8.68 15.34
N ALA A 524 -5.02 7.53 14.97
CA ALA A 524 -5.66 6.50 14.14
C ALA A 524 -6.38 7.12 12.94
N GLY A 525 -7.52 6.56 12.54
CA GLY A 525 -8.42 7.12 11.54
C GLY A 525 -9.27 8.31 11.97
N LEU A 526 -8.97 8.98 13.10
CA LEU A 526 -9.74 10.14 13.60
C LEU A 526 -9.28 11.50 13.02
N ALA A 527 -8.30 11.50 12.13
CA ALA A 527 -7.70 12.71 11.57
C ALA A 527 -7.34 12.51 10.09
N SER A 528 -7.47 13.55 9.29
CA SER A 528 -7.04 13.54 7.89
C SER A 528 -5.52 13.52 7.77
N TYR A 529 -5.00 13.14 6.60
CA TYR A 529 -3.57 13.17 6.28
C TYR A 529 -2.86 14.45 6.69
N THR A 530 -3.46 15.62 6.40
CA THR A 530 -2.87 16.91 6.73
C THR A 530 -2.82 17.15 8.24
N GLU A 531 -3.87 16.77 8.97
CA GLU A 531 -3.93 16.88 10.43
C GLU A 531 -2.96 15.90 11.12
N LEU A 532 -2.74 14.72 10.54
CA LEU A 532 -1.76 13.75 11.02
C LEU A 532 -0.32 14.29 10.86
N CYS A 533 -0.01 14.85 9.68
CA CYS A 533 1.26 15.53 9.44
C CYS A 533 1.48 16.67 10.46
N GLU A 534 0.49 17.52 10.66
CA GLU A 534 0.55 18.61 11.65
C GLU A 534 0.71 18.10 13.08
N THR A 535 0.03 17.00 13.46
CA THR A 535 0.14 16.37 14.78
C THR A 535 1.57 15.90 15.08
N ALA A 536 2.26 15.35 14.08
CA ALA A 536 3.68 14.97 14.18
C ALA A 536 4.64 16.18 14.01
N GLY A 537 4.13 17.36 13.64
CA GLY A 537 4.91 18.55 13.33
C GLY A 537 5.72 18.42 12.04
N LEU A 538 5.21 17.64 11.08
CA LEU A 538 5.72 17.52 9.72
C LEU A 538 5.18 18.66 8.84
N LYS A 539 5.88 18.95 7.75
CA LYS A 539 5.37 19.82 6.70
C LYS A 539 4.43 19.02 5.81
N VAL A 540 3.24 19.55 5.57
CA VAL A 540 2.27 19.00 4.62
C VAL A 540 2.80 19.20 3.18
N PRO A 541 2.93 18.13 2.36
CA PRO A 541 3.44 18.23 0.99
C PRO A 541 2.70 19.19 0.05
N PHE A 542 1.44 19.51 0.36
CA PHE A 542 0.64 20.49 -0.39
C PHE A 542 1.00 21.96 -0.09
N THR A 543 1.85 22.20 0.92
CA THR A 543 2.34 23.55 1.25
C THR A 543 3.51 23.92 0.33
N ASP A 544 3.45 25.10 -0.29
CA ASP A 544 4.49 25.60 -1.19
C ASP A 544 5.91 25.50 -0.58
N GLY A 545 6.83 24.90 -1.34
CA GLY A 545 8.23 24.73 -0.96
C GLY A 545 8.52 23.60 0.04
N SER A 546 7.51 22.90 0.56
CA SER A 546 7.71 21.75 1.44
C SER A 546 8.48 20.62 0.74
N ILE A 547 8.01 20.18 -0.43
CA ILE A 547 8.61 19.13 -1.25
C ILE A 547 10.05 19.46 -1.62
N LYS A 548 10.29 20.68 -2.10
CA LYS A 548 11.62 21.15 -2.47
C LYS A 548 12.62 21.10 -1.31
N ALA A 549 12.20 21.52 -0.11
CA ALA A 549 13.06 21.49 1.07
C ALA A 549 13.44 20.05 1.44
N ILE A 550 12.46 19.14 1.46
CA ILE A 550 12.69 17.71 1.75
C ILE A 550 13.64 17.10 0.72
N ALA A 551 13.40 17.35 -0.58
CA ALA A 551 14.23 16.86 -1.67
C ALA A 551 15.69 17.31 -1.56
N GLN A 552 15.91 18.58 -1.19
CA GLN A 552 17.26 19.13 -1.00
C GLN A 552 17.97 18.53 0.21
N GLU A 553 17.29 18.37 1.34
CA GLU A 553 17.85 17.72 2.53
C GLU A 553 18.21 16.25 2.25
N MET A 554 17.35 15.52 1.53
CA MET A 554 17.63 14.15 1.10
C MET A 554 18.82 14.05 0.14
N GLY A 555 18.87 14.89 -0.89
CA GLY A 555 19.98 14.93 -1.83
C GLY A 555 21.32 15.24 -1.14
N GLN A 556 21.32 16.15 -0.16
CA GLN A 556 22.51 16.45 0.65
C GLN A 556 22.94 15.28 1.51
N TRP A 557 21.99 14.62 2.18
CA TRP A 557 22.29 13.45 3.01
C TRP A 557 22.88 12.33 2.15
N ILE A 558 22.24 11.95 1.04
CA ILE A 558 22.72 10.89 0.14
C ILE A 558 24.14 11.21 -0.38
N ALA A 559 24.39 12.46 -0.79
CA ALA A 559 25.71 12.86 -1.26
C ALA A 559 26.80 12.76 -0.18
N ALA A 560 26.46 12.98 1.09
CA ALA A 560 27.38 12.92 2.23
C ALA A 560 27.64 11.50 2.76
N HIS A 561 26.77 10.52 2.44
CA HIS A 561 26.79 9.17 3.00
C HIS A 561 27.15 8.09 1.96
N GLN A 562 27.88 8.46 0.90
CA GLN A 562 28.40 7.48 -0.06
C GLN A 562 29.40 6.53 0.61
N VAL A 563 29.23 5.22 0.40
CA VAL A 563 30.06 4.14 0.97
C VAL A 563 30.74 3.28 -0.07
#